data_AF-A0A847DL47-F1
#
_entry.id   AF-A0A847DL47-F1
#
_cell.length_a   1.000
_cell.length_b   1.000
_cell.length_c   1.000
_cell.angle_alpha   90.00
_cell.angle_beta   90.00
_cell.angle_gamma   90.00
#
_symmetry.space_group_name_H-M   'P 1'
#
loop_
_entity.id
_entity.type
_entity.pdbx_description
1 polymer ?
#
loop_
_entity_poly.entity_id
_entity_poly.type
_entity_poly.pdbx_seq_one_letter_code
_entity_poly.pdbx_strand_id
1 'polypeptide(L)'
;MTKRINFCYYRLLDVCDVYQPQTIATKSFIANGAYTVYGANGAIGKYDKYNHVESEIVMACRGASCGALNVTEKHSWINGNAMVIHPNGKIDINIKYLFYILQGI
;
A
#
# COMPACT_ATOMS: atom_id res chain seq x y z
N MET A 1 15.21 -33.45 -6.34
CA MET A 1 15.61 -32.37 -7.28
C MET A 1 15.61 -31.06 -6.50
N THR A 2 16.77 -30.61 -6.03
CA THR A 2 16.87 -29.43 -5.17
C THR A 2 16.87 -28.18 -6.04
N LYS A 3 15.78 -27.40 -6.06
CA LYS A 3 15.78 -26.09 -6.72
C LYS A 3 16.70 -25.16 -5.93
N ARG A 4 17.82 -24.75 -6.54
CA ARG A 4 18.66 -23.67 -6.01
C ARG A 4 17.89 -22.36 -6.16
N ILE A 5 17.67 -21.68 -5.05
CA ILE A 5 17.12 -20.33 -5.02
C ILE A 5 18.31 -19.37 -5.04
N ASN A 6 18.32 -18.44 -6.00
CA ASN A 6 19.29 -17.35 -6.04
C ASN A 6 18.65 -16.10 -5.44
N PHE A 7 19.34 -15.45 -4.52
CA PHE A 7 18.92 -14.18 -3.95
C PHE A 7 19.71 -13.05 -4.58
N CYS A 8 19.03 -11.95 -4.88
CA CYS A 8 19.62 -10.71 -5.38
C CYS A 8 19.10 -9.55 -4.53
N TYR A 9 19.97 -8.59 -4.23
CA TYR A 9 19.61 -7.39 -3.48
C TYR A 9 19.19 -6.29 -4.44
N TYR A 10 18.06 -5.64 -4.13
CA TYR A 10 17.55 -4.47 -4.83
C TYR A 10 17.33 -3.34 -3.83
N ARG A 11 17.56 -2.08 -4.23
CA ARG A 11 17.04 -0.94 -3.47
C ARG A 11 15.54 -0.86 -3.75
N LEU A 12 14.74 -0.62 -2.72
CA LEU A 12 13.28 -0.59 -2.85
C LEU A 12 12.82 0.37 -3.96
N LEU A 13 13.39 1.59 -3.99
CA LEU A 13 13.04 2.61 -4.98
C LEU A 13 13.50 2.30 -6.41
N ASP A 14 14.36 1.30 -6.63
CA ASP A 14 14.70 0.86 -7.98
C ASP A 14 13.54 0.05 -8.60
N VAL A 15 12.79 -0.68 -7.78
CA VAL A 15 11.78 -1.68 -8.20
C VAL A 15 10.36 -1.36 -7.74
N CYS A 16 10.17 -0.31 -6.94
CA CYS A 16 8.87 0.16 -6.49
C CYS A 16 8.78 1.69 -6.60
N ASP A 17 7.61 2.17 -7.02
CA ASP A 17 7.23 3.57 -6.91
C ASP A 17 6.64 3.81 -5.52
N VAL A 18 7.16 4.82 -4.82
CA VAL A 18 6.75 5.17 -3.47
C VAL A 18 6.26 6.61 -3.43
N TYR A 19 4.99 6.81 -3.11
CA TYR A 19 4.34 8.13 -3.21
C TYR A 19 3.19 8.31 -2.21
N GLN A 20 2.79 9.56 -1.99
CA GLN A 20 1.61 9.91 -1.19
C GLN A 20 0.45 10.29 -2.11
N PRO A 21 -0.73 9.65 -1.99
CA PRO A 21 -1.91 10.03 -2.75
C PRO A 21 -2.54 11.35 -2.31
N GLN A 22 -3.62 11.74 -2.99
CA GLN A 22 -4.45 12.87 -2.59
C GLN A 22 -5.17 12.62 -1.25
N THR A 23 -5.20 13.65 -0.40
CA THR A 23 -5.98 13.62 0.84
C THR A 23 -7.41 14.09 0.64
N ILE A 24 -8.38 13.32 1.14
CA ILE A 24 -9.76 13.74 1.35
C ILE A 24 -10.05 13.90 2.85
N ALA A 25 -10.84 14.90 3.20
CA ALA A 25 -11.24 15.15 4.58
C ALA A 25 -12.34 14.16 5.01
N THR A 26 -12.33 13.74 6.28
CA THR A 26 -13.34 12.82 6.87
C THR A 26 -14.78 13.25 6.62
N LYS A 27 -15.06 14.56 6.58
CA LYS A 27 -16.40 15.10 6.23
C LYS A 27 -16.90 14.72 4.83
N SER A 28 -16.00 14.26 3.96
CA SER A 28 -16.30 13.81 2.60
C SER A 28 -16.60 12.30 2.55
N PHE A 29 -16.40 11.58 3.66
CA PHE A 29 -16.73 10.16 3.73
C PHE A 29 -18.24 9.97 3.65
N ILE A 30 -18.64 8.88 3.03
CA ILE A 30 -20.03 8.57 2.72
C ILE A 30 -20.34 7.26 3.43
N ALA A 31 -21.30 7.28 4.35
CA ALA A 31 -21.61 6.12 5.21
C ALA A 31 -21.87 4.83 4.42
N ASN A 32 -22.55 4.95 3.28
CA ASN A 32 -22.86 3.84 2.36
C ASN A 32 -21.99 3.86 1.10
N GLY A 33 -20.79 4.44 1.17
CA GLY A 33 -19.92 4.55 0.00
C GLY A 33 -19.46 3.18 -0.50
N ALA A 34 -19.31 3.06 -1.82
CA ALA A 34 -18.99 1.78 -2.47
C ALA A 34 -17.58 1.26 -2.14
N TYR A 35 -16.62 2.14 -1.88
CA TYR A 35 -15.20 1.81 -1.77
C TYR A 35 -14.62 2.14 -0.39
N THR A 36 -13.71 1.31 0.08
CA THR A 36 -13.01 1.52 1.35
C THR A 36 -11.99 2.64 1.24
N VAL A 37 -12.00 3.55 2.21
CA VAL A 37 -10.96 4.57 2.39
C VAL A 37 -9.93 4.03 3.38
N TYR A 38 -8.68 3.99 2.99
CA TYR A 38 -7.56 3.58 3.82
C TYR A 38 -6.71 4.78 4.22
N GLY A 39 -6.31 4.81 5.49
CA GLY A 39 -5.09 5.48 5.91
C GLY A 39 -3.96 4.45 6.07
N ALA A 40 -2.82 4.91 6.57
CA ALA A 40 -1.66 4.03 6.76
C ALA A 40 -1.91 2.87 7.75
N ASN A 41 -2.81 3.09 8.71
CA ASN A 41 -3.13 2.12 9.77
C ASN A 41 -4.38 1.27 9.46
N GLY A 42 -4.80 1.22 8.20
CA GLY A 42 -5.95 0.43 7.76
C GLY A 42 -7.17 1.27 7.36
N ALA A 43 -8.34 0.64 7.34
CA ALA A 43 -9.58 1.27 6.92
C ALA A 43 -10.02 2.39 7.88
N ILE A 44 -10.40 3.53 7.33
CA ILE A 44 -10.81 4.73 8.09
C ILE A 44 -12.20 5.24 7.70
N GLY A 45 -12.81 4.70 6.65
CA GLY A 45 -14.14 5.13 6.18
C GLY A 45 -14.52 4.53 4.82
N LYS A 46 -15.54 5.11 4.20
CA LYS A 46 -16.08 4.73 2.89
C LYS A 46 -16.23 5.96 1.99
N TYR A 47 -16.14 5.76 0.68
CA TYR A 47 -16.27 6.80 -0.34
C TYR A 47 -16.81 6.21 -1.66
N ASP A 48 -17.31 7.06 -2.55
CA ASP A 48 -17.91 6.62 -3.83
C ASP A 48 -16.90 6.54 -4.98
N LYS A 49 -15.64 6.91 -4.73
CA LYS A 49 -14.56 6.82 -5.71
C LYS A 49 -13.38 6.07 -5.11
N TYR A 50 -12.61 5.42 -5.96
CA TYR A 50 -11.30 4.85 -5.64
C TYR A 50 -10.21 5.58 -6.42
N ASN A 51 -8.98 5.54 -5.93
CA ASN A 51 -7.80 6.04 -6.63
C ASN A 51 -6.77 4.94 -6.93
N HIS A 52 -7.00 3.72 -6.43
CA HIS A 52 -6.21 2.53 -6.75
C HIS A 52 -7.13 1.37 -7.13
N VAL A 53 -6.87 0.79 -8.31
CA VAL A 53 -7.61 -0.39 -8.80
C VAL A 53 -7.11 -1.65 -8.10
N GLU A 54 -5.80 -1.76 -7.93
CA GLU A 54 -5.17 -2.92 -7.33
C GLU A 54 -5.04 -2.79 -5.81
N SER A 55 -4.73 -3.92 -5.17
CA SER A 55 -4.33 -3.96 -3.77
C SER A 55 -2.93 -3.39 -3.66
N GLU A 56 -2.70 -2.54 -2.67
CA GLU A 56 -1.43 -1.84 -2.48
C GLU A 56 -0.88 -2.08 -1.07
N ILE A 57 0.45 -2.02 -0.95
CA ILE A 57 1.10 -1.91 0.35
C ILE A 57 1.12 -0.45 0.74
N VAL A 58 0.62 -0.15 1.94
CA VAL A 58 0.64 1.20 2.51
C VAL A 58 1.50 1.25 3.75
N MET A 59 2.22 2.35 3.91
CA MET A 59 3.11 2.60 5.04
C MET A 59 2.76 3.90 5.77
N ALA A 60 2.81 3.87 7.09
CA ALA A 60 2.73 5.06 7.92
C ALA A 60 4.03 5.86 7.85
N CYS A 61 3.93 7.11 7.43
CA CYS A 61 5.08 8.01 7.25
C CYS A 61 5.29 9.01 8.40
N ARG A 62 4.41 9.05 9.40
CA ARG A 62 4.45 10.00 10.53
C ARG A 62 3.83 9.41 11.79
N GLY A 63 4.17 9.98 12.94
CA GLY A 63 3.57 9.64 14.23
C GLY A 63 4.14 8.36 14.86
N ALA A 64 3.49 7.89 15.92
CA ALA A 64 3.94 6.74 16.71
C ALA A 64 3.94 5.40 15.95
N SER A 65 3.22 5.33 14.84
CA SER A 65 3.12 4.15 13.97
C SER A 65 4.04 4.22 12.74
N CYS A 66 4.99 5.17 12.69
CA CYS A 66 5.91 5.29 11.55
C CYS A 66 6.56 3.95 11.19
N GLY A 67 6.53 3.59 9.90
CA GLY A 67 7.00 2.30 9.38
C GLY A 67 6.00 1.15 9.46
N ALA A 68 4.85 1.31 10.14
CA ALA A 68 3.80 0.30 10.13
C ALA A 68 3.26 0.10 8.71
N LEU A 69 3.08 -1.18 8.34
CA LEU A 69 2.62 -1.61 7.03
C LEU A 69 1.19 -2.15 7.11
N ASN A 70 0.42 -1.91 6.05
CA ASN A 70 -0.87 -2.52 5.82
C ASN A 70 -1.02 -2.87 4.34
N VAL A 71 -2.02 -3.71 4.03
CA VAL A 71 -2.40 -4.04 2.65
C VAL A 71 -3.84 -3.63 2.43
N THR A 72 -4.11 -2.92 1.34
CA THR A 72 -5.46 -2.46 1.01
C THR A 72 -6.22 -3.50 0.19
N GLU A 73 -7.54 -3.39 0.18
CA GLU A 73 -8.37 -4.06 -0.81
C GLU A 73 -8.22 -3.42 -2.20
N LYS A 74 -8.51 -4.18 -3.25
CA LYS A 74 -8.68 -3.65 -4.61
C LYS A 74 -9.81 -2.62 -4.64
N HIS A 75 -9.77 -1.71 -5.62
CA HIS A 75 -10.74 -0.63 -5.79
C HIS A 75 -10.93 0.16 -4.48
N SER A 76 -9.85 0.74 -3.98
CA SER A 76 -9.86 1.49 -2.73
C SER A 76 -9.40 2.93 -2.92
N TRP A 77 -9.84 3.80 -2.00
CA TRP A 77 -9.25 5.13 -1.86
C TRP A 77 -8.14 5.07 -0.81
N ILE A 78 -6.91 5.32 -1.21
CA ILE A 78 -5.79 5.47 -0.29
C ILE A 78 -5.61 6.96 -0.03
N ASN A 79 -5.66 7.35 1.24
CA ASN A 79 -5.58 8.75 1.66
C ASN A 79 -4.11 9.20 1.80
N GLY A 80 -3.84 10.49 1.55
CA GLY A 80 -2.47 11.05 1.56
C GLY A 80 -1.74 11.07 2.90
N ASN A 81 -2.35 10.54 3.97
CA ASN A 81 -1.65 10.27 5.24
C ASN A 81 -0.88 8.94 5.21
N ALA A 82 -1.00 8.16 4.13
CA ALA A 82 -0.23 6.96 3.85
C ALA A 82 0.76 7.19 2.71
N MET A 83 1.88 6.48 2.73
CA MET A 83 2.66 6.23 1.52
C MET A 83 2.23 4.92 0.89
N VAL A 84 2.04 4.91 -0.42
CA VAL A 84 1.86 3.71 -1.23
C VAL A 84 3.22 3.18 -1.66
N ILE A 85 3.40 1.86 -1.66
CA ILE A 85 4.57 1.16 -2.20
C ILE A 85 4.08 0.24 -3.31
N HIS A 86 4.21 0.69 -4.55
CA HIS A 86 3.69 0.03 -5.73
C HIS A 86 4.82 -0.60 -6.55
N PRO A 87 4.83 -1.92 -6.84
CA PRO A 87 5.81 -2.51 -7.75
C PRO A 87 5.76 -1.84 -9.13
N ASN A 88 6.88 -1.28 -9.60
CA ASN A 88 6.90 -0.49 -10.84
C ASN A 88 6.99 -1.34 -12.13
N GLY A 89 6.88 -2.67 -12.01
CA GLY A 89 6.87 -3.60 -13.13
C GLY A 89 8.24 -3.88 -13.77
N LYS A 90 9.35 -3.27 -13.31
CA LYS A 90 10.70 -3.59 -13.84
C LYS A 90 11.12 -5.02 -13.57
N ILE A 91 10.62 -5.60 -12.49
CA ILE A 91 10.72 -7.01 -12.16
C ILE A 91 9.34 -7.49 -11.69
N ASP A 92 9.06 -8.78 -11.90
CA ASP A 92 7.85 -9.39 -11.38
C ASP A 92 7.99 -9.60 -9.87
N ILE A 93 7.13 -8.92 -9.10
CA ILE A 93 7.13 -8.98 -7.64
C ILE A 93 5.75 -9.40 -7.16
N ASN A 94 5.69 -10.52 -6.45
CA ASN A 94 4.49 -10.87 -5.72
C ASN A 94 4.30 -9.91 -4.53
N ILE A 95 3.16 -9.21 -4.48
CA ILE A 95 2.89 -8.21 -3.44
C ILE A 95 2.90 -8.79 -2.02
N LYS A 96 2.46 -10.04 -1.82
CA LYS A 96 2.50 -10.69 -0.50
C LYS A 96 3.93 -10.97 -0.09
N TYR A 97 4.77 -11.43 -1.02
CA TYR A 97 6.20 -11.62 -0.76
C TYR A 97 6.87 -10.31 -0.39
N LEU A 98 6.61 -9.24 -1.15
CA LEU A 98 7.14 -7.91 -0.84
C LEU A 98 6.71 -7.42 0.55
N PHE A 99 5.44 -7.60 0.91
CA PHE A 99 4.92 -7.24 2.23
C PHE A 99 5.68 -7.95 3.36
N TYR A 100 5.90 -9.26 3.27
CA TYR A 100 6.63 -10.00 4.31
C TYR A 100 8.09 -9.56 4.43
N ILE A 101 8.78 -9.33 3.30
CA ILE A 101 10.14 -8.81 3.29
C ILE A 101 10.22 -7.43 3.94
N LEU A 102 9.29 -6.54 3.64
CA LEU A 102 9.24 -5.20 4.23
C LEU A 102 8.87 -5.21 5.72
N GLN A 103 8.09 -6.19 6.16
CA GLN A 103 7.75 -6.40 7.56
C GLN A 103 8.96 -6.91 8.39
N GLY A 104 10.02 -7.36 7.71
CA GLY A 104 11.24 -7.89 8.35
C GLY A 104 11.08 -9.32 8.86
N ILE A 105 10.21 -10.12 8.22
CA ILE A 105 9.98 -11.55 8.52
C ILE A 105 10.78 -12.42 7.57
#